data_AF-G7M6F8-F1
#
_entry.id   AF-G7M6F8-F1
#
_cell.length_a   1.000
_cell.length_b   1.000
_cell.length_c   1.000
_cell.angle_alpha   90.00
_cell.angle_beta   90.00
_cell.angle_gamma   90.00
#
_symmetry.space_group_name_H-M   'P 1'
#
loop_
_entity.id
_entity.type
_entity.pdbx_description
1 polymer ?
#
loop_
_entity_poly.entity_id
_entity_poly.type
_entity_poly.pdbx_seq_one_letter_code
_entity_poly.pdbx_strand_id
1 'polypeptide(L)'
;MKLSFFIGVFVAIVAHTIGVVLNDYNITLKIFGVICIGSFILSGILNGTFISGDRYRANSLSETKEDKNRRMKIVNKLILLSIPSLIDAVAIVILK
;
A
#
# COMPACT_ATOMS: atom_id res chain seq x y z
N MET A 1 0.86 12.23 6.52
CA MET A 1 -0.22 11.32 6.07
C MET A 1 -0.82 11.81 4.77
N LYS A 2 -1.26 13.08 4.68
CA LYS A 2 -1.77 13.71 3.44
C LYS A 2 -0.88 13.47 2.20
N LEU A 3 0.42 13.70 2.33
CA LEU A 3 1.36 13.52 1.22
C LEU A 3 1.34 12.09 0.62
N SER A 4 1.27 11.05 1.45
CA SER A 4 1.26 9.66 0.95
C SER A 4 0.00 9.31 0.17
N PHE A 5 -1.14 9.88 0.57
CA PHE A 5 -2.38 9.77 -0.21
C PHE A 5 -2.25 10.45 -1.57
N PHE A 6 -1.73 11.69 -1.62
CA PHE A 6 -1.51 12.40 -2.88
C PHE A 6 -0.50 11.71 -3.80
N ILE A 7 0.54 11.09 -3.23
CA ILE A 7 1.46 10.24 -4.00
C ILE A 7 0.69 9.05 -4.59
N GLY A 8 -0.19 8.41 -3.80
CA GLY A 8 -1.04 7.31 -4.30
C GLY A 8 -1.96 7.74 -5.44
N VAL A 9 -2.59 8.91 -5.31
CA VAL A 9 -3.42 9.50 -6.38
C VAL A 9 -2.58 9.78 -7.63
N PHE A 10 -1.40 10.36 -7.47
CA PHE A 10 -0.51 10.64 -8.60
C PHE A 10 -0.10 9.34 -9.31
N VAL A 11 0.29 8.31 -8.55
CA VAL A 11 0.62 6.99 -9.09
C VAL A 11 -0.57 6.36 -9.81
N ALA A 12 -1.78 6.48 -9.25
CA ALA A 12 -3.01 6.01 -9.89
C ALA A 12 -3.24 6.67 -11.25
N ILE A 13 -3.16 7.99 -11.32
CA ILE A 13 -3.33 8.77 -12.55
C ILE A 13 -2.30 8.34 -13.60
N VAL A 14 -1.02 8.21 -13.23
CA VAL A 14 0.05 7.81 -14.15
C VAL A 14 -0.20 6.40 -14.71
N ALA A 15 -0.48 5.43 -13.84
CA ALA A 15 -0.73 4.05 -14.27
C ALA A 15 -1.99 3.90 -15.13
N HIS A 16 -3.04 4.66 -14.82
CA HIS A 16 -4.25 4.70 -15.62
C HIS A 16 -3.99 5.31 -17.00
N THR A 17 -3.25 6.42 -17.05
CA THR A 17 -2.85 7.08 -18.29
C THR A 17 -2.05 6.13 -19.18
N ILE A 18 -1.11 5.35 -18.62
CA ILE A 18 -0.35 4.34 -19.35
C ILE A 18 -1.29 3.31 -20.00
N GLY A 19 -2.25 2.76 -19.26
CA GLY A 19 -3.18 1.77 -19.81
C GLY A 19 -4.07 2.33 -20.91
N VAL A 20 -4.54 3.58 -20.76
CA VAL A 20 -5.34 4.26 -21.79
C VAL A 20 -4.52 4.51 -23.05
N VAL A 21 -3.28 5.01 -22.93
CA VAL A 21 -2.39 5.26 -24.07
C VAL A 21 -2.04 3.98 -24.82
N LEU A 22 -1.84 2.88 -24.10
CA LEU A 22 -1.52 1.57 -24.67
C LEU A 22 -2.77 0.76 -25.08
N ASN A 23 -3.96 1.26 -24.77
CA ASN A 23 -5.25 0.57 -24.95
C ASN A 23 -5.25 -0.85 -24.34
N ASP A 24 -4.57 -1.02 -23.20
CA ASP A 24 -4.47 -2.28 -22.47
C ASP A 24 -4.57 -2.03 -20.96
N TYR A 25 -5.80 -2.19 -20.44
CA TYR A 25 -6.07 -2.05 -19.01
C TYR A 25 -5.43 -3.15 -18.16
N ASN A 26 -4.98 -4.27 -18.75
CA ASN A 26 -4.24 -5.29 -17.99
C ASN A 26 -2.89 -4.74 -17.50
N ILE A 27 -2.28 -3.80 -18.23
CA ILE A 27 -1.05 -3.14 -17.80
C ILE A 27 -1.33 -2.31 -16.54
N THR A 28 -2.40 -1.52 -16.54
CA THR A 28 -2.83 -0.74 -15.37
C THR A 28 -3.12 -1.65 -14.18
N LEU A 29 -3.87 -2.75 -14.38
CA LEU A 29 -4.18 -3.71 -13.31
C LEU A 29 -2.93 -4.41 -12.76
N LYS A 30 -1.93 -4.73 -13.60
CA LYS A 30 -0.64 -5.29 -13.13
C LYS A 30 0.12 -4.27 -12.27
N ILE A 31 0.18 -3.01 -12.70
CA ILE A 31 0.82 -1.94 -11.93
C ILE A 31 0.13 -1.77 -10.56
N PHE A 32 -1.20 -1.68 -10.55
CA PHE A 32 -1.98 -1.60 -9.32
C PHE A 32 -1.81 -2.83 -8.43
N GLY A 33 -1.81 -4.03 -9.02
CA GLY A 33 -1.54 -5.27 -8.30
C GLY A 33 -0.22 -5.21 -7.55
N VAL A 34 0.87 -4.81 -8.21
CA VAL A 34 2.19 -4.67 -7.58
C VAL A 34 2.16 -3.63 -6.45
N ILE A 35 1.56 -2.45 -6.68
CA ILE A 35 1.50 -1.39 -5.66
C ILE A 35 0.69 -1.82 -4.45
N CYS A 36 -0.51 -2.37 -4.66
CA CYS A 36 -1.41 -2.77 -3.58
C CYS A 36 -0.82 -3.95 -2.81
N ILE A 37 -0.48 -5.04 -3.49
CA ILE A 37 0.07 -6.24 -2.84
C ILE A 37 1.40 -5.91 -2.17
N GLY A 38 2.30 -5.20 -2.84
CA GLY A 38 3.59 -4.80 -2.27
C GLY A 38 3.42 -3.93 -1.03
N SER A 39 2.52 -2.95 -1.06
CA SER A 39 2.25 -2.09 0.10
C SER A 39 1.61 -2.84 1.26
N PHE A 40 0.70 -3.79 0.99
CA PHE A 40 0.09 -4.63 2.03
C PHE A 40 1.08 -5.60 2.65
N ILE A 41 1.91 -6.27 1.85
CA ILE A 41 2.94 -7.20 2.34
C ILE A 41 3.94 -6.43 3.22
N LEU A 42 4.48 -5.30 2.72
CA LEU A 42 5.41 -4.48 3.50
C LEU A 42 4.78 -3.95 4.79
N SER A 43 3.51 -3.53 4.72
CA SER A 43 2.76 -3.11 5.91
C SER A 43 2.61 -4.25 6.91
N GLY A 44 2.28 -5.46 6.47
CA GLY A 44 2.16 -6.64 7.33
C GLY A 44 3.50 -7.05 7.97
N ILE A 45 4.60 -6.99 7.22
CA ILE A 45 5.95 -7.26 7.73
C ILE A 45 6.30 -6.25 8.81
N LEU A 46 6.16 -4.95 8.52
CA LEU A 46 6.47 -3.88 9.47
C LEU A 46 5.52 -3.87 10.68
N ASN A 47 4.27 -4.29 10.50
CA ASN A 47 3.34 -4.42 11.60
C ASN A 47 3.66 -5.63 12.48
N GLY A 48 4.36 -6.65 11.97
CA GLY A 48 4.61 -7.90 12.68
C GLY A 48 3.49 -8.93 12.53
N THR A 49 2.65 -8.80 11.50
CA THR A 49 1.53 -9.73 11.23
C THR A 49 1.99 -11.16 10.91
N PHE A 50 3.21 -11.32 10.41
CA PHE A 50 3.75 -12.61 9.95
C PHE A 50 4.65 -13.33 10.98
N ILE A 51 4.73 -12.84 12.22
CA ILE A 51 5.52 -13.48 13.29
C ILE A 51 4.61 -14.06 14.39
N SER A 52 5.13 -15.01 15.17
CA SER A 52 4.42 -15.60 16.31
C SER A 52 4.05 -14.56 17.36
N GLY A 53 2.91 -14.77 18.05
CA GLY A 53 2.43 -13.87 19.11
C GLY A 53 3.46 -13.61 20.22
N ASP A 54 4.23 -14.62 20.63
CA ASP A 54 5.26 -14.46 21.66
C ASP A 54 6.36 -13.50 21.23
N ARG A 55 6.86 -13.66 20.00
CA ARG A 55 7.84 -12.73 19.40
C ARG A 55 7.26 -11.33 19.22
N TYR A 56 6.00 -11.23 18.82
CA TYR A 56 5.32 -9.94 18.70
C TYR A 56 5.24 -9.21 20.05
N ARG A 57 4.86 -9.92 21.12
CA ARG A 57 4.81 -9.39 22.49
C ARG A 57 6.21 -9.00 22.99
N ALA A 58 7.21 -9.84 22.78
CA ALA A 58 8.59 -9.54 23.17
C ALA A 58 9.11 -8.27 22.47
N ASN A 59 8.96 -8.18 21.15
CA ASN A 59 9.34 -6.99 20.38
C ASN A 59 8.60 -5.74 20.87
N SER A 60 7.28 -5.85 21.10
CA SER A 60 6.47 -4.74 21.60
C SER A 60 6.84 -4.29 23.03
N LEU A 61 7.41 -5.16 23.86
CA LEU A 61 7.86 -4.81 25.21
C LEU A 61 9.22 -4.11 25.19
N SER A 62 10.11 -4.52 24.26
CA SER A 62 11.44 -3.93 24.09
C SER A 62 11.46 -2.63 23.27
N GLU A 63 10.39 -2.35 22.52
CA GLU A 63 10.32 -1.21 21.61
C GLU A 63 9.98 0.11 22.34
N THR A 64 10.69 1.18 22.01
CA THR A 64 10.39 2.53 22.50
C THR A 64 9.10 3.08 21.89
N LYS A 65 8.40 3.97 22.60
CA LYS A 65 7.21 4.65 22.04
C LYS A 65 7.53 5.40 20.74
N GLU A 66 8.71 5.98 20.63
CA GLU A 66 9.14 6.72 19.45
C GLU A 66 9.34 5.81 18.25
N ASP A 67 10.03 4.68 18.43
CA ASP A 67 10.22 3.68 17.38
C ASP A 67 8.89 3.09 16.91
N LYS A 68 8.00 2.78 17.86
CA LYS A 68 6.65 2.28 17.56
C LYS A 68 5.88 3.28 16.70
N ASN A 69 5.90 4.56 17.08
CA ASN A 69 5.24 5.62 16.34
C ASN A 69 5.85 5.81 14.95
N ARG A 70 7.18 5.74 14.83
CA ARG A 70 7.88 5.83 13.55
C ARG A 70 7.51 4.67 12.62
N ARG A 71 7.51 3.44 13.13
CA ARG A 71 7.12 2.24 12.38
C ARG A 71 5.66 2.30 11.95
N MET A 72 4.75 2.64 12.86
CA MET A 72 3.32 2.78 12.52
C MET A 72 3.05 3.91 11.54
N LYS A 73 3.83 5.00 11.58
CA LYS A 73 3.75 6.07 10.58
C LYS A 73 4.13 5.57 9.19
N ILE A 74 5.10 4.66 9.06
CA ILE A 74 5.46 4.05 7.77
C ILE A 74 4.35 3.10 7.30
N VAL A 75 3.86 2.22 8.16
CA VAL A 75 2.71 1.32 7.87
C VAL A 75 1.52 2.11 7.36
N ASN A 76 1.12 3.17 8.07
CA ASN A 76 -0.01 4.00 7.66
C ASN A 76 0.21 4.70 6.32
N LYS A 77 1.44 5.13 6.03
CA LYS A 77 1.79 5.73 4.74
C LYS A 77 1.69 4.73 3.59
N LEU A 78 2.13 3.48 3.79
CA LEU A 78 2.03 2.41 2.79
C LEU A 78 0.56 2.05 2.50
N ILE A 79 -0.27 1.92 3.54
CA ILE A 79 -1.70 1.67 3.37
C ILE A 79 -2.35 2.84 2.61
N LEU A 80 -2.12 4.08 3.04
CA LEU A 80 -2.67 5.29 2.38
C LEU A 80 -2.21 5.44 0.93
N LEU A 81 -0.98 5.03 0.61
CA LEU A 81 -0.46 5.02 -0.76
C LEU A 81 -1.26 4.06 -1.65
N SER A 82 -1.62 2.89 -1.13
CA SER A 82 -2.30 1.85 -1.90
C SER A 82 -3.79 2.09 -2.13
N ILE A 83 -4.45 2.92 -1.31
CA ILE A 83 -5.91 3.13 -1.35
C ILE A 83 -6.38 3.67 -2.72
N PRO A 84 -5.80 4.75 -3.28
CA PRO A 84 -6.23 5.26 -4.58
C PRO A 84 -6.10 4.23 -5.71
N SER A 85 -4.98 3.50 -5.76
CA SER A 85 -4.76 2.43 -6.74
C SER A 85 -5.72 1.26 -6.56
N LEU A 86 -6.10 0.93 -5.32
CA LEU A 86 -7.08 -0.13 -5.05
C LEU A 86 -8.48 0.28 -5.53
N ILE A 87 -8.89 1.53 -5.25
CA ILE A 87 -10.18 2.06 -5.71
C ILE A 87 -10.22 2.05 -7.24
N ASP A 88 -9.17 2.53 -7.91
CA ASP A 88 -9.14 2.59 -9.37
C ASP A 88 -9.06 1.19 -10.00
N ALA A 89 -8.33 0.25 -9.40
CA ALA A 89 -8.33 -1.15 -9.82
C ALA A 89 -9.72 -1.79 -9.76
N VAL A 90 -10.44 -1.57 -8.66
CA VAL A 90 -11.83 -2.05 -8.50
C VAL A 90 -12.75 -1.39 -9.53
N ALA A 91 -12.60 -0.08 -9.76
CA ALA A 91 -13.38 0.63 -10.78
C ALA A 91 -13.14 0.06 -12.18
N ILE A 92 -11.88 -0.20 -12.57
CA ILE A 92 -11.54 -0.81 -13.85
C ILE A 92 -12.20 -2.18 -14.00
N VAL A 93 -12.07 -3.07 -12.99
CA VAL A 93 -12.65 -4.43 -13.03
C VAL A 93 -14.18 -4.42 -13.15
N ILE A 94 -14.85 -3.39 -12.62
CA ILE A 94 -16.33 -3.28 -12.69
C ILE A 94 -16.78 -2.63 -14.01
N LEU A 95 -16.05 -1.64 -14.51
CA LEU A 95 -16.48 -0.78 -15.63
C LEU A 95 -15.95 -1.22 -17.00
N LYS A 96 -14.97 -2.12 -17.04
CA LYS A 96 -14.31 -2.62 -18.26
C LYS A 96 -14.29 -4.13 -18.27
#